data_AF-A0A0Q3TPD6-F1
#
_entry.id   AF-A0A0Q3TPD6-F1
#
_cell.length_a   1.000
_cell.length_b   1.000
_cell.length_c   1.000
_cell.angle_alpha   90.00
_cell.angle_beta   90.00
_cell.angle_gamma   90.00
#
_symmetry.space_group_name_H-M   'P 1'
#
loop_
_entity.id
_entity.type
_entity.pdbx_description
1 polymer ?
#
loop_
_entity_poly.entity_id
_entity_poly.type
_entity_poly.pdbx_seq_one_letter_code
_entity_poly.pdbx_strand_id
1 'polypeptide(L)'
;MNIYVLVKRTFDTEEKIVVNGGKIQEDGAEFIINPYDEYAIEEAIQVRDAHGGEVTVLTMGGEDAEKQLRTALAMGADKAVLINTEDDVEELDQFTSAYIISEYLKDKNPDLILAGNVAIDGGSGQVGPRVAELLGINYVTTITNLEIDGTTVTIKRDVEGDTEVLETSLPLLVTAQQGLNEPRYPSLPGIMKAKKKPLEELELDDLDIDEDDVEAKTETIEIYLPPKKEAGKILEGDLADQVKELVHLLHSEAKVI
;
A
#
# COMPACT_ATOMS: atom_id res chain seq x y z
N MET A 1 15.80 2.99 -16.20
CA MET A 1 14.56 3.58 -15.68
C MET A 1 14.76 4.07 -14.26
N ASN A 2 14.14 5.19 -13.90
CA ASN A 2 14.07 5.68 -12.52
C ASN A 2 12.74 5.24 -11.90
N ILE A 3 12.78 4.23 -11.02
CA ILE A 3 11.59 3.56 -10.49
C ILE A 3 11.46 3.87 -9.01
N TYR A 4 10.29 4.34 -8.59
CA TYR A 4 9.97 4.55 -7.19
C TYR A 4 8.89 3.59 -6.73
N VAL A 5 9.00 3.14 -5.48
CA VAL A 5 7.96 2.33 -4.84
C VAL A 5 7.55 3.01 -3.54
N LEU A 6 6.27 3.34 -3.42
CA LEU A 6 5.68 3.85 -2.19
C LEU A 6 5.39 2.68 -1.29
N VAL A 7 5.99 2.69 -0.10
CA VAL A 7 5.92 1.62 0.89
C VAL A 7 5.36 2.21 2.18
N LYS A 8 4.49 1.46 2.85
CA LYS A 8 3.96 1.81 4.15
C LYS A 8 4.20 0.69 5.16
N ARG A 9 4.65 1.07 6.36
CA ARG A 9 4.65 0.22 7.55
C ARG A 9 3.22 0.13 8.10
N THR A 10 2.70 -1.09 8.26
CA THR A 10 1.37 -1.33 8.84
C THR A 10 1.50 -2.34 9.98
N PHE A 11 0.53 -2.35 10.90
CA PHE A 11 0.38 -3.49 11.80
C PHE A 11 -0.08 -4.72 11.00
N ASP A 12 0.30 -5.91 11.47
CA ASP A 12 -0.17 -7.16 10.90
C ASP A 12 -1.63 -7.42 11.30
N THR A 13 -2.52 -7.45 10.32
CA THR A 13 -3.95 -7.74 10.52
C THR A 13 -4.24 -9.22 10.76
N GLU A 14 -3.28 -10.11 10.54
CA GLU A 14 -3.40 -11.53 10.90
C GLU A 14 -3.19 -11.77 12.40
N GLU A 15 -2.53 -10.83 13.09
CA GLU A 15 -2.33 -10.83 14.53
C GLU A 15 -3.47 -10.13 15.29
N LYS A 16 -3.55 -10.38 16.60
CA LYS A 16 -4.62 -9.82 17.42
C LYS A 16 -4.43 -8.31 17.65
N ILE A 17 -5.35 -7.50 17.13
CA ILE A 17 -5.41 -6.05 17.36
C ILE A 17 -6.22 -5.72 18.62
N VAL A 18 -5.75 -4.74 19.39
CA VAL A 18 -6.46 -4.19 20.56
C VAL A 18 -6.69 -2.69 20.34
N VAL A 19 -7.92 -2.22 20.62
CA VAL A 19 -8.27 -0.80 20.58
C VAL A 19 -8.49 -0.31 22.00
N ASN A 20 -7.80 0.77 22.39
CA ASN A 20 -7.93 1.40 23.70
C ASN A 20 -7.92 2.94 23.54
N GLY A 21 -8.84 3.63 24.21
CA GLY A 21 -8.92 5.10 24.16
C GLY A 21 -9.15 5.67 22.75
N GLY A 22 -9.83 4.94 21.87
CA GLY A 22 -10.06 5.36 20.49
C GLY A 22 -8.82 5.27 19.59
N LYS A 23 -7.78 4.55 20.01
CA LYS A 23 -6.57 4.28 19.21
C LYS A 23 -6.22 2.79 19.22
N ILE A 24 -5.51 2.35 18.18
CA ILE A 24 -4.92 1.02 18.16
C ILE A 24 -3.76 0.99 19.16
N GLN A 25 -3.71 -0.06 19.97
CA GLN A 25 -2.61 -0.27 20.90
C GLN A 25 -1.43 -0.91 20.15
N GLU A 26 -0.33 -0.17 20.03
CA GLU A 26 0.86 -0.62 19.31
C GLU A 26 1.75 -1.55 20.13
N ASP A 27 1.69 -1.48 21.47
CA ASP A 27 2.47 -2.35 22.35
C ASP A 27 2.08 -3.82 22.16
N GLY A 28 3.04 -4.61 21.66
CA GLY A 28 2.86 -6.02 21.31
C GLY A 28 2.31 -6.27 19.90
N ALA A 29 2.04 -5.25 19.09
CA ALA A 29 1.68 -5.41 17.69
C ALA A 29 2.92 -5.73 16.83
N GLU A 30 2.78 -6.67 15.90
CA GLU A 30 3.79 -6.89 14.87
C GLU A 30 3.57 -5.90 13.73
N PHE A 31 4.66 -5.30 13.25
CA PHE A 31 4.64 -4.36 12.13
C PHE A 31 5.37 -4.94 10.93
N ILE A 32 4.74 -4.84 9.77
CA ILE A 32 5.16 -5.43 8.50
C ILE A 32 5.17 -4.37 7.39
N ILE A 33 5.72 -4.73 6.23
CA ILE A 33 5.45 -4.00 5.00
C ILE A 33 3.98 -4.30 4.66
N ASN A 34 3.21 -3.28 4.28
CA ASN A 34 1.85 -3.49 3.80
C ASN A 34 1.84 -4.57 2.69
N PRO A 35 1.03 -5.64 2.77
CA PRO A 35 1.11 -6.75 1.84
C PRO A 35 0.96 -6.36 0.35
N TYR A 36 0.15 -5.33 0.05
CA TYR A 36 0.02 -4.84 -1.33
C TYR A 36 1.29 -4.15 -1.84
N ASP A 37 2.06 -3.53 -0.95
CA ASP A 37 3.31 -2.86 -1.29
C ASP A 37 4.41 -3.89 -1.58
N GLU A 38 4.33 -5.11 -1.03
CA GLU A 38 5.25 -6.19 -1.37
C GLU A 38 5.12 -6.60 -2.85
N TYR A 39 3.90 -6.64 -3.40
CA TYR A 39 3.67 -6.85 -4.84
C TYR A 39 4.26 -5.71 -5.68
N ALA A 40 4.14 -4.46 -5.19
CA ALA A 40 4.70 -3.29 -5.86
C ALA A 40 6.23 -3.31 -5.86
N ILE A 41 6.86 -3.70 -4.73
CA ILE A 41 8.32 -3.86 -4.61
C ILE A 41 8.82 -4.94 -5.58
N GLU A 42 8.16 -6.10 -5.61
CA GLU A 42 8.54 -7.18 -6.51
C GLU A 42 8.42 -6.77 -7.98
N GLU A 43 7.31 -6.14 -8.36
CA GLU A 43 7.09 -5.70 -9.74
C GLU A 43 8.16 -4.68 -10.16
N ALA A 44 8.48 -3.72 -9.30
CA ALA A 44 9.53 -2.74 -9.53
C ALA A 44 10.89 -3.40 -9.79
N ILE A 45 11.22 -4.43 -9.00
CA ILE A 45 12.45 -5.20 -9.15
C ILE A 45 12.45 -5.96 -10.48
N GLN A 46 11.34 -6.60 -10.86
CA GLN A 46 11.22 -7.30 -12.14
C GLN A 46 11.35 -6.36 -13.34
N VAL A 47 10.69 -5.20 -13.30
CA VAL A 47 10.81 -4.15 -14.32
C VAL A 47 12.25 -3.67 -14.45
N ARG A 48 12.92 -3.39 -13.32
CA ARG A 48 14.34 -3.01 -13.32
C ARG A 48 15.22 -4.11 -13.88
N ASP A 49 15.00 -5.37 -13.50
CA ASP A 49 15.79 -6.50 -13.97
C ASP A 49 15.62 -6.74 -15.48
N ALA A 50 14.43 -6.46 -16.04
CA ALA A 50 14.12 -6.60 -17.46
C ALA A 50 14.58 -5.41 -18.32
N HIS A 51 14.41 -4.17 -17.83
CA HIS A 51 14.62 -2.96 -18.63
C HIS A 51 15.83 -2.12 -18.19
N GLY A 52 16.47 -2.49 -17.08
CA GLY A 52 17.54 -1.74 -16.45
C GLY A 52 17.05 -0.47 -15.73
N GLY A 53 17.84 0.01 -14.78
CA GLY A 53 17.47 1.17 -13.98
C GLY A 53 17.85 1.02 -12.53
N GLU A 54 17.14 1.76 -11.69
CA GLU A 54 17.31 1.77 -10.25
C GLU A 54 15.93 1.83 -9.58
N VAL A 55 15.75 1.05 -8.51
CA VAL A 55 14.53 1.02 -7.68
C VAL A 55 14.82 1.71 -6.36
N THR A 56 14.09 2.80 -6.10
CA THR A 56 14.10 3.51 -4.82
C THR A 56 12.81 3.24 -4.08
N VAL A 57 12.89 2.66 -2.88
CA VAL A 57 11.73 2.50 -1.99
C VAL A 57 11.61 3.73 -1.09
N LEU A 58 10.40 4.26 -0.95
CA LEU A 58 10.10 5.48 -0.22
C LEU A 58 9.00 5.19 0.81
N THR A 59 9.22 5.57 2.07
CA THR A 59 8.19 5.54 3.12
C THR A 59 8.15 6.88 3.84
N MET A 60 6.98 7.20 4.39
CA MET A 60 6.83 8.24 5.40
C MET A 60 6.59 7.60 6.77
N GLY A 61 7.04 8.26 7.84
CA GLY A 61 6.85 7.84 9.23
C GLY A 61 8.12 8.02 10.06
N GLY A 62 8.10 7.61 11.33
CA GLY A 62 9.26 7.71 12.22
C GLY A 62 10.37 6.69 11.96
N GLU A 63 11.42 6.74 12.79
CA GLU A 63 12.62 5.87 12.70
C GLU A 63 12.27 4.36 12.66
N ASP A 64 11.17 3.97 13.31
CA ASP A 64 10.68 2.58 13.32
C ASP A 64 10.34 2.02 11.93
N ALA A 65 10.09 2.89 10.94
CA ALA A 65 9.85 2.50 9.55
C ALA A 65 11.14 2.09 8.80
N GLU A 66 12.33 2.41 9.33
CA GLU A 66 13.60 1.97 8.74
C GLU A 66 13.64 0.45 8.58
N LYS A 67 13.10 -0.31 9.55
CA LYS A 67 13.10 -1.78 9.49
C LYS A 67 12.41 -2.29 8.22
N GLN A 68 11.27 -1.71 7.84
CA GLN A 68 10.52 -2.07 6.63
C GLN A 68 11.30 -1.69 5.37
N LEU A 69 11.93 -0.52 5.33
CA LEU A 69 12.82 -0.14 4.22
C LEU A 69 13.99 -1.11 4.07
N ARG A 70 14.63 -1.51 5.18
CA ARG A 70 15.73 -2.49 5.16
C ARG A 70 15.28 -3.84 4.64
N THR A 71 14.06 -4.26 4.94
CA THR A 71 13.46 -5.47 4.38
C THR A 71 13.28 -5.35 2.87
N ALA A 72 12.73 -4.24 2.37
CA ALA A 72 12.57 -4.00 0.92
C ALA A 72 13.93 -3.94 0.17
N LEU A 73 14.95 -3.32 0.77
CA LEU A 73 16.33 -3.34 0.29
C LEU A 73 16.92 -4.76 0.24
N ALA A 74 16.53 -5.62 1.18
CA ALA A 74 16.95 -7.02 1.24
C ALA A 74 16.20 -7.91 0.24
N MET A 75 14.96 -7.57 -0.12
CA MET A 75 14.22 -8.18 -1.22
C MET A 75 14.90 -7.90 -2.56
N GLY A 76 15.32 -6.66 -2.79
CA GLY A 76 16.08 -6.34 -3.99
C GLY A 76 16.13 -4.87 -4.40
N ALA A 77 15.42 -3.95 -3.73
CA ALA A 77 15.48 -2.51 -4.02
C ALA A 77 16.90 -1.95 -3.87
N ASP A 78 17.25 -0.91 -4.61
CA ASP A 78 18.63 -0.39 -4.69
C ASP A 78 18.91 0.68 -3.63
N LYS A 79 17.94 1.58 -3.43
CA LYS A 79 17.99 2.70 -2.50
C LYS A 79 16.72 2.76 -1.66
N ALA A 80 16.82 3.37 -0.49
CA ALA A 80 15.69 3.65 0.36
C ALA A 80 15.68 5.12 0.78
N VAL A 81 14.49 5.64 1.02
CA VAL A 81 14.24 6.99 1.51
C VAL A 81 13.21 6.89 2.63
N LEU A 82 13.54 7.46 3.78
CA LEU A 82 12.63 7.72 4.88
C LEU A 82 12.37 9.21 4.91
N ILE A 83 11.11 9.62 4.73
CA ILE A 83 10.69 10.98 5.06
C ILE A 83 10.13 10.90 6.49
N ASN A 84 10.91 11.40 7.44
CA ASN A 84 10.49 11.49 8.82
C ASN A 84 9.44 12.60 8.96
N THR A 85 8.35 12.26 9.63
CA THR A 85 7.22 13.16 9.88
C THR A 85 6.71 13.03 11.31
N GLU A 86 7.43 12.29 12.17
CA GLU A 86 6.96 11.95 13.53
C GLU A 86 6.85 13.19 14.42
N ASP A 87 7.78 14.13 14.26
CA ASP A 87 7.84 15.36 15.06
C ASP A 87 7.11 16.56 14.41
N ASP A 88 6.91 16.54 13.09
CA ASP A 88 6.39 17.71 12.34
C ASP A 88 4.89 17.63 12.01
N VAL A 89 4.30 16.44 11.97
CA VAL A 89 2.89 16.26 11.56
C VAL A 89 2.10 15.49 12.60
N GLU A 90 1.20 16.17 13.31
CA GLU A 90 0.36 15.54 14.34
C GLU A 90 -0.63 14.52 13.76
N GLU A 91 -1.20 14.81 12.59
CA GLU A 91 -2.16 13.93 11.90
C GLU A 91 -1.86 13.81 10.41
N LEU A 92 -1.60 12.58 9.95
CA LEU A 92 -1.43 12.27 8.53
C LEU A 92 -2.72 11.74 7.93
N ASP A 93 -3.38 12.55 7.11
CA ASP A 93 -4.42 12.07 6.21
C ASP A 93 -3.87 11.73 4.81
N GLN A 94 -4.75 11.25 3.93
CA GLN A 94 -4.33 10.87 2.58
C GLN A 94 -3.98 12.06 1.68
N PHE A 95 -4.49 13.26 1.98
CA PHE A 95 -4.10 14.47 1.26
C PHE A 95 -2.67 14.85 1.63
N THR A 96 -2.39 15.01 2.93
CA THR A 96 -1.09 15.39 3.46
C THR A 96 -0.02 14.38 3.04
N SER A 97 -0.30 13.08 3.17
CA SER A 97 0.64 12.03 2.74
C SER A 97 0.98 12.12 1.24
N ALA A 98 -0.02 12.33 0.40
CA ALA A 98 0.20 12.43 -1.04
C ALA A 98 0.97 13.70 -1.42
N TYR A 99 0.70 14.81 -0.74
CA TYR A 99 1.40 16.07 -0.94
C TYR A 99 2.89 15.93 -0.66
N ILE A 100 3.27 15.48 0.55
CA ILE A 100 4.67 15.30 0.95
C ILE A 100 5.42 14.37 -0.01
N ILE A 101 4.81 13.24 -0.38
CA ILE A 101 5.41 12.31 -1.36
C ILE A 101 5.60 12.99 -2.71
N SER A 102 4.60 13.75 -3.18
CA SER A 102 4.70 14.44 -4.48
C SER A 102 5.78 15.53 -4.47
N GLU A 103 5.94 16.26 -3.37
CA GLU A 103 6.98 17.29 -3.22
C GLU A 103 8.38 16.68 -3.25
N TYR A 104 8.58 15.51 -2.64
CA TYR A 104 9.84 14.78 -2.79
C TYR A 104 10.09 14.32 -4.23
N LEU A 105 9.05 13.85 -4.94
CA LEU A 105 9.17 13.24 -6.27
C LEU A 105 9.21 14.23 -7.44
N LYS A 106 8.69 15.45 -7.28
CA LYS A 106 8.47 16.43 -8.37
C LYS A 106 9.73 16.71 -9.21
N ASP A 107 10.89 16.73 -8.56
CA ASP A 107 12.17 17.03 -9.22
C ASP A 107 13.03 15.78 -9.51
N LYS A 108 12.51 14.58 -9.23
CA LYS A 108 13.24 13.32 -9.42
C LYS A 108 13.08 12.71 -10.81
N ASN A 109 12.13 13.22 -11.61
CA ASN A 109 11.80 12.68 -12.94
C ASN A 109 11.55 11.15 -12.91
N PRO A 110 10.54 10.67 -12.15
CA PRO A 110 10.21 9.26 -12.10
C PRO A 110 9.69 8.77 -13.46
N ASP A 111 10.21 7.63 -13.94
CA ASP A 111 9.65 6.94 -15.11
C ASP A 111 8.43 6.11 -14.70
N LEU A 112 8.52 5.43 -13.56
CA LEU A 112 7.49 4.53 -13.05
C LEU A 112 7.41 4.66 -11.52
N ILE A 113 6.20 4.85 -11.00
CA ILE A 113 5.91 4.79 -9.57
C ILE A 113 4.98 3.61 -9.32
N LEU A 114 5.30 2.78 -8.32
CA LEU A 114 4.44 1.70 -7.89
C LEU A 114 4.03 1.92 -6.43
N ALA A 115 2.80 1.55 -6.10
CA ALA A 115 2.30 1.53 -4.72
C ALA A 115 1.42 0.29 -4.53
N GLY A 116 1.13 -0.13 -3.31
CA GLY A 116 0.04 -1.07 -3.07
C GLY A 116 -1.32 -0.47 -3.41
N ASN A 117 -2.28 -1.31 -3.82
CA ASN A 117 -3.64 -0.87 -4.12
C ASN A 117 -4.31 -0.17 -2.93
N VAL A 118 -4.19 -0.77 -1.74
CA VAL A 118 -4.65 -0.21 -0.47
C VAL A 118 -3.62 -0.52 0.62
N ALA A 119 -3.57 0.31 1.66
CA ALA A 119 -2.93 -0.07 2.91
C ALA A 119 -3.93 -0.78 3.83
N ILE A 120 -3.54 -1.90 4.43
CA ILE A 120 -4.46 -2.76 5.22
C ILE A 120 -4.96 -2.12 6.52
N ASP A 121 -4.30 -1.07 7.00
CA ASP A 121 -4.68 -0.35 8.21
C ASP A 121 -5.75 0.73 7.96
N GLY A 122 -5.60 1.52 6.88
CA GLY A 122 -6.49 2.64 6.54
C GLY A 122 -7.48 2.36 5.42
N GLY A 123 -7.21 1.38 4.55
CA GLY A 123 -8.14 0.89 3.52
C GLY A 123 -8.60 1.90 2.46
N SER A 124 -8.01 3.09 2.39
CA SER A 124 -8.56 4.18 1.58
C SER A 124 -8.31 4.05 0.07
N GLY A 125 -7.17 3.48 -0.33
CA GLY A 125 -6.73 3.39 -1.73
C GLY A 125 -6.46 4.74 -2.41
N GLN A 126 -6.29 5.82 -1.64
CA GLN A 126 -6.27 7.19 -2.20
C GLN A 126 -4.87 7.75 -2.47
N VAL A 127 -3.85 7.35 -1.71
CA VAL A 127 -2.54 8.02 -1.74
C VAL A 127 -1.88 7.93 -3.12
N GLY A 128 -1.79 6.72 -3.70
CA GLY A 128 -1.18 6.52 -5.03
C GLY A 128 -1.79 7.42 -6.13
N PRO A 129 -3.10 7.35 -6.39
CA PRO A 129 -3.76 8.21 -7.38
C PRO A 129 -3.60 9.71 -7.12
N ARG A 130 -3.62 10.14 -5.85
CA ARG A 130 -3.41 11.55 -5.48
C ARG A 130 -1.98 12.01 -5.78
N VAL A 131 -0.97 11.18 -5.51
CA VAL A 131 0.43 11.47 -5.88
C VAL A 131 0.54 11.65 -7.39
N ALA A 132 -0.08 10.75 -8.18
CA ALA A 132 -0.05 10.86 -9.64
C ALA A 132 -0.71 12.14 -10.16
N GLU A 133 -1.86 12.50 -9.59
CA GLU A 133 -2.57 13.75 -9.94
C GLU A 133 -1.72 14.99 -9.63
N LEU A 134 -1.09 15.04 -8.45
CA LEU A 134 -0.22 16.16 -8.04
C LEU A 134 1.02 16.28 -8.93
N LEU A 135 1.59 15.15 -9.36
CA LEU A 135 2.71 15.12 -10.30
C LEU A 135 2.29 15.35 -11.77
N GLY A 136 1.00 15.33 -12.06
CA GLY A 136 0.47 15.47 -13.43
C GLY A 136 0.85 14.31 -14.36
N ILE A 137 0.96 13.09 -13.84
CA ILE A 137 1.33 11.88 -14.62
C ILE A 137 0.16 10.92 -14.78
N ASN A 138 0.26 10.01 -15.76
CA ASN A 138 -0.73 8.96 -15.95
C ASN A 138 -0.80 8.06 -14.71
N TYR A 139 -1.98 7.49 -14.43
CA TYR A 139 -2.09 6.42 -13.44
C TYR A 139 -3.12 5.35 -13.80
N VAL A 140 -2.87 4.13 -13.33
CA VAL A 140 -3.81 3.00 -13.40
C VAL A 140 -3.80 2.25 -12.07
N THR A 141 -4.96 2.08 -11.44
CA THR A 141 -5.06 1.39 -10.16
C THR A 141 -5.44 -0.07 -10.30
N THR A 142 -5.16 -0.86 -9.27
CA THR A 142 -5.64 -2.24 -9.12
C THR A 142 -5.14 -3.17 -10.23
N ILE A 143 -3.85 -3.04 -10.56
CA ILE A 143 -3.23 -3.79 -11.66
C ILE A 143 -2.87 -5.22 -11.23
N THR A 144 -3.07 -6.16 -12.13
CA THR A 144 -2.71 -7.58 -12.00
C THR A 144 -1.72 -8.04 -13.07
N ASN A 145 -1.33 -7.14 -13.99
CA ASN A 145 -0.24 -7.35 -14.94
C ASN A 145 0.27 -6.00 -15.47
N LEU A 146 1.58 -5.93 -15.71
CA LEU A 146 2.27 -4.78 -16.27
C LEU A 146 3.28 -5.25 -17.34
N GLU A 147 3.15 -4.75 -18.56
CA GLU A 147 4.07 -5.02 -19.66
C GLU A 147 4.54 -3.70 -20.27
N ILE A 148 5.86 -3.52 -20.43
CA ILE A 148 6.47 -2.28 -20.93
C ILE A 148 7.23 -2.56 -22.22
N ASP A 149 6.89 -1.85 -23.30
CA ASP A 149 7.61 -1.84 -24.58
C ASP A 149 7.99 -0.40 -24.96
N GLY A 150 9.26 -0.05 -24.71
CA GLY A 150 9.75 1.31 -24.85
C GLY A 150 9.04 2.26 -23.88
N THR A 151 8.23 3.17 -24.42
CA THR A 151 7.42 4.11 -23.63
C THR A 151 5.97 3.66 -23.47
N THR A 152 5.54 2.62 -24.20
CA THR A 152 4.17 2.13 -24.20
C THR A 152 4.02 1.07 -23.12
N VAL A 153 2.92 1.13 -22.37
CA VAL A 153 2.64 0.25 -21.25
C VAL A 153 1.29 -0.42 -21.49
N THR A 154 1.26 -1.75 -21.51
CA THR A 154 0.03 -2.54 -21.53
C THR A 154 -0.24 -3.09 -20.12
N ILE A 155 -1.46 -2.93 -19.64
CA ILE A 155 -1.84 -3.22 -18.26
C ILE A 155 -3.09 -4.08 -18.25
N LYS A 156 -3.13 -5.06 -17.34
CA LYS A 156 -4.40 -5.70 -16.94
C LYS A 156 -4.80 -5.19 -15.58
N ARG A 157 -6.06 -4.77 -15.48
CA ARG A 157 -6.66 -4.22 -14.26
C ARG A 157 -7.81 -5.11 -13.82
N ASP A 158 -7.83 -5.44 -12.54
CA ASP A 158 -8.93 -6.15 -11.92
C ASP A 158 -10.13 -5.19 -11.74
N VAL A 159 -11.31 -5.64 -12.16
CA VAL A 159 -12.57 -4.93 -12.00
C VAL A 159 -13.64 -5.91 -11.54
N GLU A 160 -14.76 -5.41 -11.01
CA GLU A 160 -15.79 -6.27 -10.44
C GLU A 160 -16.34 -7.28 -11.48
N GLY A 161 -15.93 -8.54 -11.34
CA GLY A 161 -16.39 -9.66 -12.17
C GLY A 161 -15.70 -9.82 -13.52
N ASP A 162 -14.68 -9.03 -13.85
CA ASP A 162 -13.95 -9.14 -15.13
C ASP A 162 -12.52 -8.54 -15.04
N THR A 163 -11.80 -8.49 -16.16
CA THR A 163 -10.49 -7.86 -16.28
C THR A 163 -10.47 -6.89 -17.46
N GLU A 164 -10.01 -5.66 -17.23
CA GLU A 164 -9.79 -4.67 -18.28
C GLU A 164 -8.35 -4.73 -18.79
N VAL A 165 -8.16 -4.58 -20.11
CA VAL A 165 -6.84 -4.40 -20.73
C VAL A 165 -6.74 -2.97 -21.23
N LEU A 166 -5.72 -2.25 -20.75
CA LEU A 166 -5.51 -0.83 -21.03
C LEU A 166 -4.12 -0.62 -21.64
N GLU A 167 -3.99 0.37 -22.50
CA GLU A 167 -2.71 0.85 -23.03
C GLU A 167 -2.51 2.30 -22.60
N THR A 168 -1.31 2.63 -22.13
CA THR A 168 -0.91 3.98 -21.71
C THR A 168 0.59 4.18 -21.97
N SER A 169 1.18 5.26 -21.47
CA SER A 169 2.61 5.53 -21.59
C SER A 169 3.25 5.99 -20.29
N LEU A 170 4.57 5.80 -20.19
CA LEU A 170 5.41 6.43 -19.16
C LEU A 170 5.45 7.97 -19.37
N PRO A 171 5.62 8.79 -18.31
CA PRO A 171 5.68 8.40 -16.91
C PRO A 171 4.32 7.95 -16.36
N LEU A 172 4.35 6.97 -15.46
CA LEU A 172 3.16 6.28 -15.00
C LEU A 172 3.24 5.95 -13.51
N LEU A 173 2.13 6.09 -12.79
CA LEU A 173 1.92 5.48 -11.49
C LEU A 173 0.96 4.29 -11.59
N VAL A 174 1.31 3.15 -11.00
CA VAL A 174 0.41 2.00 -10.89
C VAL A 174 0.22 1.57 -9.45
N THR A 175 -0.97 1.03 -9.13
CA THR A 175 -1.19 0.40 -7.83
C THR A 175 -1.36 -1.12 -7.95
N ALA A 176 -0.55 -1.86 -7.21
CA ALA A 176 -0.44 -3.31 -7.28
C ALA A 176 -1.57 -4.01 -6.53
N GLN A 177 -2.25 -4.92 -7.20
CA GLN A 177 -3.27 -5.80 -6.64
C GLN A 177 -2.71 -7.22 -6.42
N GLN A 178 -3.31 -7.95 -5.49
CA GLN A 178 -3.03 -9.38 -5.33
C GLN A 178 -3.17 -10.12 -6.67
N GLY A 179 -2.18 -10.95 -6.99
CA GLY A 179 -2.12 -11.69 -8.25
C GLY A 179 -1.27 -11.04 -9.34
N LEU A 180 -0.72 -9.83 -9.10
CA LEU A 180 0.26 -9.21 -9.99
C LEU A 180 1.53 -10.07 -10.14
N ASN A 181 2.07 -10.54 -9.02
CA ASN A 181 3.26 -11.38 -8.94
C ASN A 181 3.30 -12.15 -7.61
N GLU A 182 4.38 -12.89 -7.39
CA GLU A 182 4.69 -13.56 -6.12
C GLU A 182 5.95 -12.91 -5.51
N PRO A 183 5.82 -12.10 -4.43
CA PRO A 183 6.94 -11.36 -3.86
C PRO A 183 8.08 -12.26 -3.40
N ARG A 184 9.31 -11.91 -3.76
CA ARG A 184 10.48 -12.68 -3.33
C ARG A 184 10.80 -12.45 -1.84
N TYR A 185 11.11 -13.53 -1.13
CA TYR A 185 11.60 -13.41 0.24
C TYR A 185 13.05 -12.89 0.30
N PRO A 186 13.38 -12.04 1.30
CA PRO A 186 14.76 -11.64 1.55
C PRO A 186 15.68 -12.85 1.78
N SER A 187 16.73 -12.97 0.98
CA SER A 187 17.78 -13.97 1.21
C SER A 187 18.75 -13.52 2.30
N LEU A 188 19.41 -14.46 3.01
CA LEU A 188 20.46 -14.13 3.99
C LEU A 188 21.56 -13.22 3.41
N PRO A 189 22.09 -13.47 2.18
CA PRO A 189 23.01 -12.53 1.54
C PRO A 189 22.38 -11.16 1.26
N GLY A 190 21.10 -11.12 0.89
CA GLY A 190 20.33 -9.89 0.67
C GLY A 190 20.25 -9.03 1.92
N ILE A 191 19.89 -9.63 3.06
CA ILE A 191 19.82 -8.97 4.38
C ILE A 191 21.17 -8.36 4.76
N MET A 192 22.27 -9.08 4.53
CA MET A 192 23.62 -8.59 4.83
C MET A 192 24.04 -7.42 3.93
N LYS A 193 23.62 -7.43 2.66
CA LYS A 193 23.87 -6.33 1.71
C LYS A 193 23.00 -5.12 2.01
N ALA A 194 21.74 -5.31 2.40
CA ALA A 194 20.78 -4.25 2.68
C ALA A 194 21.26 -3.26 3.74
N LYS A 195 21.98 -3.73 4.77
CA LYS A 195 22.62 -2.89 5.79
C LYS A 195 23.65 -1.90 5.25
N LYS A 196 24.17 -2.12 4.04
CA LYS A 196 25.16 -1.26 3.39
C LYS A 196 24.58 -0.46 2.23
N LYS A 197 23.33 -0.72 1.83
CA LYS A 197 22.69 0.02 0.75
C LYS A 197 22.31 1.42 1.25
N PRO A 198 22.30 2.43 0.36
CA PRO A 198 21.92 3.79 0.72
C PRO A 198 20.50 3.82 1.29
N LEU A 199 20.37 4.46 2.45
CA LEU A 199 19.11 4.87 3.02
C LEU A 199 19.29 6.36 3.34
N GLU A 200 18.54 7.19 2.63
CA GLU A 200 18.45 8.62 2.88
C GLU A 200 17.32 8.86 3.88
N GLU A 201 17.57 9.73 4.84
CA GLU A 201 16.59 10.16 5.81
C GLU A 201 16.44 11.67 5.66
N LEU A 202 15.20 12.12 5.53
CA LEU A 202 14.83 13.51 5.27
C LEU A 202 13.80 13.93 6.30
N GLU A 203 13.93 15.15 6.80
CA GLU A 203 12.87 15.82 7.57
C GLU A 203 11.98 16.63 6.60
N LEU A 204 10.84 17.15 7.07
CA LEU A 204 10.00 18.02 6.24
C LEU A 204 10.72 19.30 5.79
N ASP A 205 11.58 19.85 6.66
CA ASP A 205 12.42 21.02 6.37
C ASP A 205 13.35 20.81 5.16
N ASP A 206 13.73 19.56 4.84
CA ASP A 206 14.58 19.23 3.69
C ASP A 206 13.81 19.28 2.36
N LEU A 207 12.47 19.33 2.39
CA LEU A 207 11.58 19.30 1.23
C LEU A 207 11.04 20.69 0.83
N ASP A 208 11.46 21.75 1.53
CA ASP A 208 10.93 23.12 1.36
C ASP A 208 9.39 23.18 1.50
N ILE A 209 8.81 22.40 2.42
CA ILE A 209 7.38 22.33 2.69
C ILE A 209 7.03 23.21 3.90
N ASP A 210 6.04 24.08 3.76
CA ASP A 210 5.51 24.88 4.87
C ASP A 210 4.49 24.06 5.71
N GLU A 211 4.41 24.29 7.03
CA GLU A 211 3.45 23.62 7.93
C GLU A 211 1.98 23.76 7.45
N ASP A 212 1.63 24.93 6.90
CA ASP A 212 0.27 25.22 6.38
C ASP A 212 -0.12 24.30 5.20
N ASP A 213 0.86 23.82 4.44
CA ASP A 213 0.62 22.95 3.28
C ASP A 213 0.31 21.50 3.68
N VAL A 214 0.75 21.09 4.87
CA VAL A 214 0.61 19.73 5.39
C VAL A 214 -0.52 19.58 6.41
N GLU A 215 -1.32 20.62 6.63
CA GLU A 215 -2.54 20.54 7.44
C GLU A 215 -3.50 19.46 6.91
N ALA A 216 -3.81 18.48 7.76
CA ALA A 216 -4.80 17.44 7.48
C ALA A 216 -6.15 18.05 7.06
N LYS A 217 -6.77 17.46 6.03
CA LYS A 217 -8.08 17.86 5.49
C LYS A 217 -9.22 16.98 5.98
N THR A 218 -8.90 15.96 6.78
CA THR A 218 -9.87 15.07 7.45
C THR A 218 -9.51 14.92 8.92
N GLU A 219 -10.52 14.72 9.76
CA GLU A 219 -10.39 14.49 11.20
C GLU A 219 -11.08 13.17 11.56
N THR A 220 -10.44 12.35 12.41
CA THR A 220 -11.06 11.12 12.93
C THR A 220 -11.84 11.40 14.20
N ILE A 221 -13.17 11.33 14.11
CA ILE A 221 -14.06 11.64 15.26
C ILE A 221 -14.08 10.51 16.30
N GLU A 222 -14.12 9.24 15.87
CA GLU A 222 -14.20 8.09 16.77
C GLU A 222 -13.69 6.81 16.11
N ILE A 223 -13.00 5.97 16.89
CA ILE A 223 -12.59 4.60 16.50
C ILE A 223 -13.18 3.60 17.49
N TYR A 224 -13.92 2.61 16.98
CA TYR A 224 -14.52 1.55 17.78
C TYR A 224 -14.48 0.20 17.04
N LEU A 225 -14.48 -0.89 17.80
CA LEU A 225 -14.57 -2.23 17.24
C LEU A 225 -15.99 -2.50 16.71
N PRO A 226 -16.15 -3.22 15.59
CA PRO A 226 -17.46 -3.63 15.12
C PRO A 226 -18.17 -4.50 16.19
N PRO A 227 -19.51 -4.54 16.18
CA PRO A 227 -20.25 -5.39 17.10
C PRO A 227 -19.80 -6.85 16.96
N LYS A 228 -19.71 -7.56 18.08
CA LYS A 228 -19.38 -8.98 18.07
C LYS A 228 -20.40 -9.71 17.20
N LYS A 229 -19.94 -10.60 16.31
CA LYS A 229 -20.82 -11.49 15.55
C LYS A 229 -21.71 -12.25 16.51
N GLU A 230 -23.01 -12.24 16.26
CA GLU A 230 -23.96 -13.06 16.98
C GLU A 230 -23.68 -14.55 16.70
N ALA A 231 -24.08 -15.42 17.63
CA ALA A 231 -23.95 -16.85 17.41
C ALA A 231 -24.76 -17.25 16.18
N GLY A 232 -24.13 -17.97 15.24
CA GLY A 232 -24.83 -18.53 14.10
C GLY A 232 -25.92 -19.51 14.53
N LYS A 233 -26.99 -19.59 13.75
CA LYS A 233 -28.07 -20.56 13.96
C LYS A 233 -27.69 -21.88 13.29
N ILE A 234 -27.55 -22.95 14.07
CA ILE A 234 -27.42 -24.32 13.55
C ILE A 234 -28.83 -24.86 13.32
N LEU A 235 -29.13 -25.26 12.09
CA LEU A 235 -30.43 -25.83 11.74
C LEU A 235 -30.44 -27.32 12.06
N GLU A 236 -31.54 -27.81 12.63
CA GLU A 236 -31.71 -29.21 13.00
C GLU A 236 -32.68 -29.92 12.03
N GLY A 237 -32.68 -31.26 12.03
CA GLY A 237 -33.57 -32.08 11.20
C GLY A 237 -32.89 -32.67 9.97
N ASP A 238 -33.70 -33.18 9.04
CA ASP A 238 -33.21 -33.79 7.81
C ASP A 238 -32.68 -32.73 6.84
N LEU A 239 -31.65 -33.10 6.06
CA LEU A 239 -30.94 -32.21 5.15
C LEU A 239 -31.88 -31.41 4.22
N ALA A 240 -32.94 -32.05 3.71
CA ALA A 240 -33.88 -31.41 2.80
C ALA A 240 -34.67 -30.27 3.46
N ASP A 241 -34.96 -30.38 4.75
CA ASP A 241 -35.70 -29.36 5.50
C ASP A 241 -34.75 -28.27 6.00
N GLN A 242 -33.52 -28.63 6.40
CA GLN A 242 -32.45 -27.67 6.69
C GLN A 242 -32.18 -26.74 5.51
N VAL A 243 -32.11 -27.27 4.27
CA VAL A 243 -31.86 -26.45 3.08
C VAL A 243 -33.02 -25.48 2.82
N LYS A 244 -34.28 -25.94 2.94
CA LYS A 244 -35.46 -25.07 2.77
C LYS A 244 -35.51 -23.98 3.83
N GLU A 245 -35.27 -24.33 5.08
CA GLU A 245 -35.23 -23.38 6.19
C GLU A 245 -34.08 -22.38 5.99
N LEU A 246 -32.88 -22.84 5.61
CA LEU A 246 -31.76 -21.95 5.33
C LEU A 246 -32.11 -20.92 4.24
N VAL A 247 -32.64 -21.37 3.10
CA VAL A 247 -33.03 -20.47 2.00
C VAL A 247 -34.11 -19.49 2.47
N HIS A 248 -35.09 -19.95 3.26
CA HIS A 248 -36.09 -19.06 3.83
C HIS A 248 -35.46 -17.98 4.71
N LEU A 249 -34.62 -18.37 5.68
CA LEU A 249 -33.95 -17.45 6.60
C LEU A 249 -33.04 -16.46 5.86
N LEU A 250 -32.33 -16.90 4.83
CA LEU A 250 -31.46 -16.03 4.04
C LEU A 250 -32.27 -14.99 3.24
N HIS A 251 -33.46 -15.33 2.75
CA HIS A 251 -34.36 -14.39 2.06
C HIS A 251 -35.13 -13.46 3.02
N SER A 252 -35.70 -14.01 4.10
CA SER A 252 -36.69 -13.30 4.92
C SER A 252 -36.07 -12.55 6.09
N GLU A 253 -35.07 -13.15 6.74
CA GLU A 253 -34.42 -12.61 7.94
C GLU A 253 -33.13 -11.88 7.58
N ALA A 254 -32.16 -12.58 6.98
CA ALA A 254 -30.85 -12.02 6.68
C ALA A 254 -30.86 -11.09 5.45
N LYS A 255 -31.75 -11.35 4.48
CA LYS A 255 -31.91 -10.58 3.23
C LYS A 255 -30.63 -10.42 2.42
N VAL A 256 -29.84 -11.48 2.36
CA VAL A 256 -28.55 -11.52 1.65
C VAL A 256 -28.63 -12.20 0.29
N ILE A 257 -29.78 -12.80 -0.03
CA ILE A 257 -30.14 -13.36 -1.35
C ILE A 257 -31.59 -13.03 -1.70
#